data_AF-A0A953UMC6-F1
#
_entry.id   AF-A0A953UMC6-F1
#
_cell.length_a   1.000
_cell.length_b   1.000
_cell.length_c   1.000
_cell.angle_alpha   90.00
_cell.angle_beta   90.00
_cell.angle_gamma   90.00
#
_symmetry.space_group_name_H-M   'P 1'
#
loop_
_entity.id
_entity.type
_entity.pdbx_description
1 polymer ?
#
loop_
_entity_poly.entity_id
_entity_poly.type
_entity_poly.pdbx_seq_one_letter_code
_entity_poly.pdbx_strand_id
1 'polypeptide(L)'
;MQSNIKDQVVFASPKNEEERAYIAGACVRKLGIKFPSVLDEFGNSTERAYTGWPDRIYLIDAQGRVAYKSLPGPFGFLPDQLSAALVRTLATPQPSH
;
A
#
# COMPACT_ATOMS: atom_id res chain seq x y z
N MET A 1 20.34 1.61 -0.75
CA MET A 1 20.74 2.28 0.51
C MET A 1 21.31 3.68 0.27
N GLN A 2 22.20 3.88 -0.72
CA GLN A 2 22.74 5.22 -1.02
C GLN A 2 21.67 6.29 -1.31
N SER A 3 20.55 5.95 -1.96
CA SER A 3 19.43 6.89 -2.17
C SER A 3 18.80 7.35 -0.85
N ASN A 4 18.46 6.41 0.04
CA ASN A 4 17.86 6.72 1.34
C ASN A 4 18.75 7.63 2.20
N ILE A 5 20.08 7.46 2.14
CA ILE A 5 21.03 8.33 2.83
C ILE A 5 21.02 9.74 2.23
N LYS A 6 21.05 9.85 0.90
CA LYS A 6 20.96 11.15 0.20
C LYS A 6 19.65 11.88 0.53
N ASP A 7 18.54 11.15 0.56
CA ASP A 7 17.21 11.69 0.81
C ASP A 7 16.88 11.87 2.31
N GLN A 8 17.85 11.56 3.18
CA GLN A 8 17.71 11.63 4.64
C GLN A 8 16.47 10.84 5.13
N VAL A 9 16.31 9.64 4.58
CA VAL A 9 15.28 8.64 4.93
C VAL A 9 15.99 7.46 5.63
N VAL A 10 16.61 7.76 6.76
CA VAL A 10 17.32 6.78 7.59
C VAL A 10 16.62 6.70 8.94
N PHE A 11 15.75 5.70 9.08
CA PHE A 11 14.99 5.44 10.30
C PHE A 11 15.40 4.10 10.88
N ALA A 12 15.46 4.00 12.21
CA ALA A 12 15.56 2.72 12.88
C ALA A 12 14.23 1.96 12.73
N SER A 13 14.28 0.62 12.78
CA SER A 13 13.07 -0.18 12.87
C SER A 13 12.29 0.17 14.14
N PRO A 14 10.98 0.46 14.05
CA PRO A 14 10.18 0.83 15.22
C PRO A 14 10.04 -0.35 16.16
N LYS A 15 10.04 -0.08 17.46
CA LYS A 15 9.92 -1.10 18.53
C LYS A 15 8.56 -1.11 19.22
N ASN A 16 7.72 -0.13 18.93
CA ASN A 16 6.37 0.03 19.45
C ASN A 16 5.49 0.80 18.45
N GLU A 17 4.20 0.90 18.77
CA GLU A 17 3.20 1.58 17.92
C GLU A 17 3.47 3.08 17.76
N GLU A 18 3.95 3.75 18.81
CA GLU A 18 4.23 5.20 18.77
C GLU A 18 5.37 5.52 17.79
N GLU A 19 6.46 4.76 17.84
CA GLU A 19 7.57 4.87 16.90
C GLU A 19 7.13 4.55 15.46
N ARG A 20 6.30 3.51 15.28
CA ARG A 20 5.73 3.15 13.97
C ARG A 20 4.90 4.29 13.40
N ALA A 21 4.04 4.89 14.23
CA ALA A 21 3.22 6.03 13.85
C ALA A 21 4.05 7.28 13.52
N TYR A 22 5.12 7.53 14.26
CA TYR A 22 6.05 8.62 13.97
C TYR A 22 6.68 8.49 12.58
N ILE A 23 7.22 7.30 12.25
CA ILE A 23 7.86 7.03 10.96
C ILE A 23 6.85 7.11 9.82
N ALA A 24 5.66 6.50 9.98
CA ALA A 24 4.60 6.57 8.98
C ALA A 24 4.11 8.01 8.74
N GLY A 25 3.98 8.81 9.81
CA GLY A 25 3.64 10.22 9.71
C GLY A 25 4.69 11.02 8.92
N ALA A 26 5.97 10.72 9.09
CA ALA A 26 7.03 11.33 8.30
C ALA A 26 6.91 10.96 6.80
N CYS A 27 6.59 9.70 6.49
CA CYS A 27 6.34 9.22 5.13
C CYS A 27 5.19 9.97 4.46
N VAL A 28 4.01 10.02 5.11
CA VAL A 28 2.81 10.72 4.61
C VAL A 28 3.11 12.18 4.30
N ARG A 29 3.81 12.88 5.19
CA ARG A 29 4.17 14.29 5.00
C ARG A 29 5.18 14.49 3.86
N LYS A 30 6.27 13.70 3.83
CA LYS A 30 7.34 13.85 2.83
C LYS A 30 6.87 13.50 1.42
N LEU A 31 6.04 12.47 1.27
CA LEU A 31 5.47 12.06 -0.03
C LEU A 31 4.23 12.85 -0.42
N GLY A 32 3.69 13.67 0.49
CA GLY A 32 2.51 14.49 0.24
C GLY A 32 1.24 13.66 -0.02
N ILE A 33 1.12 12.50 0.62
CA ILE A 33 -0.03 11.58 0.44
C ILE A 33 -1.33 12.30 0.81
N LYS A 34 -2.29 12.30 -0.13
CA LYS A 34 -3.57 13.04 0.00
C LYS A 34 -4.77 12.16 0.32
N PHE A 35 -4.61 10.84 0.26
CA PHE A 35 -5.65 9.88 0.61
C PHE A 35 -5.46 9.38 2.04
N PRO A 36 -6.52 8.87 2.69
CA PRO A 36 -6.43 8.29 4.02
C PRO A 36 -5.30 7.27 4.11
N SER A 37 -4.41 7.46 5.07
CA SER A 37 -3.30 6.54 5.36
C SER A 37 -3.54 5.97 6.75
N VAL A 38 -3.56 4.64 6.82
CA VAL A 38 -3.77 3.89 8.07
C VAL A 38 -2.53 3.04 8.37
N LEU A 39 -2.41 2.62 9.62
CA LEU A 39 -1.34 1.74 10.07
C LEU A 39 -1.91 0.35 10.37
N ASP A 40 -1.22 -0.67 9.88
CA ASP A 40 -1.37 -2.03 10.39
C ASP A 40 -0.90 -2.05 11.84
N GLU A 41 -1.56 -2.84 12.68
CA GLU A 41 -1.13 -3.00 14.07
C GLU A 41 0.26 -3.63 14.13
N PHE A 42 0.91 -3.54 15.30
CA PHE A 42 2.30 -3.97 15.46
C PHE A 42 2.53 -5.44 15.10
N GLY A 43 1.45 -6.23 15.20
CA GLY A 43 1.39 -7.64 14.83
C GLY A 43 1.46 -7.91 13.33
N ASN A 44 1.32 -6.92 12.44
CA ASN A 44 1.39 -7.05 10.98
C ASN A 44 0.36 -8.03 10.36
N SER A 45 -0.86 -8.10 10.89
CA SER A 45 -1.88 -9.05 10.42
C SER A 45 -2.40 -8.72 9.02
N THR A 46 -2.58 -7.44 8.70
CA THR A 46 -3.01 -7.01 7.37
C THR A 46 -1.91 -7.29 6.35
N GLU A 47 -0.66 -6.97 6.68
CA GLU A 47 0.50 -7.27 5.83
C GLU A 47 0.54 -8.76 5.49
N ARG A 48 0.43 -9.66 6.49
CA ARG A 48 0.45 -11.11 6.23
C ARG A 48 -0.73 -11.58 5.41
N ALA A 49 -1.94 -11.12 5.73
CA ALA A 49 -3.16 -11.52 5.01
C ALA A 49 -3.10 -11.11 3.52
N TYR A 50 -2.46 -9.99 3.23
CA TYR A 50 -2.32 -9.45 1.87
C TYR A 50 -0.93 -9.63 1.26
N THR A 51 -0.01 -10.37 1.89
CA THR A 51 1.39 -10.51 1.44
C THR A 51 2.00 -9.15 1.03
N GLY A 52 1.80 -8.17 1.90
CA GLY A 52 1.97 -6.73 1.63
C GLY A 52 3.41 -6.30 1.41
N TRP A 53 4.38 -7.06 1.94
CA TRP A 53 5.79 -6.77 1.76
C TRP A 53 6.30 -7.12 0.34
N PRO A 54 7.23 -6.33 -0.26
CA PRO A 54 7.78 -5.05 0.26
C PRO A 54 6.80 -3.88 0.13
N ASP A 55 5.98 -3.88 -0.90
CA ASP A 55 4.82 -3.02 -1.16
C ASP A 55 3.90 -3.70 -2.18
N ARG A 56 2.60 -3.40 -2.12
CA ARG A 56 1.56 -3.98 -2.98
C ARG A 56 0.49 -2.98 -3.33
N ILE A 57 -0.09 -3.18 -4.51
CA ILE A 57 -1.36 -2.58 -4.90
C ILE A 57 -2.40 -3.69 -4.97
N TYR A 58 -3.53 -3.45 -4.32
CA TYR A 58 -4.73 -4.27 -4.42
C TYR A 58 -5.90 -3.42 -4.92
N LEU A 59 -6.75 -4.02 -5.75
CA LEU A 59 -8.08 -3.48 -6.07
C LEU A 59 -9.11 -4.45 -5.53
N ILE A 60 -9.98 -3.96 -4.64
CA ILE A 60 -11.13 -4.70 -4.13
C ILE A 60 -12.37 -4.17 -4.84
N ASP A 61 -13.19 -5.07 -5.40
CA ASP A 61 -14.45 -4.68 -6.06
C ASP A 61 -15.58 -4.40 -5.06
N ALA A 62 -16.74 -3.98 -5.57
CA ALA A 62 -17.88 -3.64 -4.73
C ALA A 62 -18.51 -4.86 -4.01
N GLN A 63 -18.14 -6.09 -4.37
CA GLN A 63 -18.54 -7.32 -3.65
C GLN A 63 -17.46 -7.79 -2.66
N GLY A 64 -16.39 -7.00 -2.45
CA GLY A 64 -15.32 -7.37 -1.52
C GLY A 64 -14.32 -8.38 -2.09
N ARG A 65 -14.28 -8.61 -3.41
CA ARG A 65 -13.36 -9.56 -4.04
C ARG A 65 -12.10 -8.84 -4.53
N VAL A 66 -10.97 -9.54 -4.51
CA VAL A 66 -9.72 -9.06 -5.11
C VAL A 66 -9.84 -9.09 -6.64
N ALA A 67 -10.04 -7.92 -7.25
CA ALA A 67 -10.12 -7.75 -8.70
C ALA A 67 -8.74 -7.53 -9.36
N TYR A 68 -7.75 -7.13 -8.58
CA TYR A 68 -6.35 -7.03 -8.99
C TYR A 68 -5.40 -7.10 -7.79
N LYS A 69 -4.25 -7.73 -7.99
CA LYS A 69 -3.11 -7.81 -7.08
C LYS A 69 -1.83 -7.58 -7.88
N SER A 70 -1.00 -6.63 -7.47
CA SER A 70 0.28 -6.36 -8.13
C SER A 70 1.36 -7.39 -7.79
N LEU A 71 2.38 -7.45 -8.65
CA LEU A 71 3.67 -8.07 -8.31
C LEU A 71 4.36 -7.29 -7.17
N PRO A 72 5.35 -7.89 -6.46
CA PRO A 72 6.02 -7.22 -5.37
C PRO A 72 6.84 -6.05 -5.94
N GLY A 73 6.80 -4.90 -5.27
CA GLY A 73 7.60 -3.77 -5.73
C GLY A 73 9.07 -3.82 -5.28
N PRO A 74 9.83 -2.75 -5.59
CA PRO A 74 9.36 -1.58 -6.33
C PRO A 74 9.02 -1.90 -7.80
N PHE A 75 9.62 -2.95 -8.38
CA PHE A 75 9.46 -3.27 -9.81
C PHE A 75 8.04 -3.71 -10.22
N GLY A 76 7.28 -4.33 -9.30
CA GLY A 76 5.89 -4.71 -9.51
C GLY A 76 4.86 -3.63 -9.17
N PHE A 77 5.28 -2.50 -8.56
CA PHE A 77 4.38 -1.41 -8.19
C PHE A 77 4.13 -0.50 -9.41
N LEU A 78 3.13 -0.86 -10.22
CA LEU A 78 2.85 -0.20 -11.51
C LEU A 78 1.46 0.45 -11.52
N PRO A 79 1.34 1.77 -11.30
CA PRO A 79 0.05 2.48 -11.27
C PRO A 79 -0.80 2.35 -12.53
N ASP A 80 -0.17 2.20 -13.70
CA ASP A 80 -0.88 2.01 -14.97
C ASP A 80 -1.65 0.69 -15.01
N GLN A 81 -1.12 -0.37 -14.37
CA GLN A 81 -1.83 -1.65 -14.27
C GLN A 81 -3.04 -1.56 -13.35
N LEU A 82 -2.95 -0.80 -12.25
CA LEU A 82 -4.10 -0.49 -11.40
C LEU A 82 -5.16 0.29 -12.18
N SER A 83 -4.74 1.29 -12.96
CA SER A 83 -5.65 2.09 -13.78
C SER A 83 -6.41 1.22 -14.79
N ALA A 84 -5.72 0.32 -15.48
CA ALA A 84 -6.35 -0.65 -16.38
C ALA A 84 -7.29 -1.62 -15.63
N ALA A 85 -6.93 -2.03 -14.42
CA ALA A 85 -7.79 -2.87 -13.57
C ALA A 85 -9.07 -2.14 -13.15
N LEU A 86 -8.98 -0.86 -12.77
CA LEU A 86 -10.13 -0.03 -12.42
C LEU A 86 -11.13 0.06 -13.59
N VAL A 87 -10.63 0.36 -14.80
CA VAL A 87 -11.47 0.43 -16.01
C VAL A 87 -12.20 -0.90 -16.25
N ARG A 88 -11.49 -2.03 -16.15
CA ARG A 88 -12.10 -3.37 -16.32
C ARG A 88 -13.15 -3.68 -15.26
N THR A 89 -12.86 -3.37 -14.00
CA THR A 89 -13.77 -3.63 -12.86
C THR A 89 -15.05 -2.81 -12.99
N LEU A 90 -14.96 -1.55 -13.41
CA LEU A 90 -16.13 -0.69 -13.63
C LEU A 90 -16.95 -1.09 -14.87
N ALA A 91 -16.31 -1.64 -15.90
CA ALA A 91 -16.99 -2.10 -17.11
C ALA A 91 -17.75 -3.43 -16.91
N THR A 92 -17.47 -4.17 -15.84
CA THR A 92 -18.11 -5.46 -15.56
C THR A 92 -19.42 -5.21 -14.79
N PRO A 93 -20.60 -5.55 -15.35
CA PRO A 93 -21.86 -5.40 -14.64
C PRO A 93 -21.79 -6.16 -13.31
N GLN A 94 -22.01 -5.44 -12.22
CA GLN A 94 -22.08 -6.07 -10.92
C GLN A 94 -23.37 -6.90 -10.87
N PRO A 95 -23.34 -8.16 -10.41
CA PRO A 95 -24.55 -8.93 -10.25
C PRO A 95 -25.50 -8.18 -9.31
N SER A 96 -26.73 -7.93 -9.77
CA SER A 96 -27.78 -7.36 -8.94
C SER A 96 -28.10 -8.34 -7.81
N HIS A 97 -27.92 -7.91 -6.57
CA HIS A 97 -28.44 -8.60 -5.40
C HIS A 97 -29.97 -8.62 -5.41
#